data_AF-A0A7S1FR63-F1
#
_entry.id   AF-A0A7S1FR63-F1
#
_cell.length_a   1.000
_cell.length_b   1.000
_cell.length_c   1.000
_cell.angle_alpha   90.00
_cell.angle_beta   90.00
_cell.angle_gamma   90.00
#
_symmetry.space_group_name_H-M   'P 1'
#
loop_
_entity.id
_entity.type
_entity.pdbx_description
1 polymer ?
#
loop_
_entity_poly.entity_id
_entity_poly.type
_entity_poly.pdbx_seq_one_letter_code
_entity_poly.pdbx_strand_id
1 'polypeptide(L)'
;MSPSFTKMRPRTFLDEKFFSAHSTSEELSEYELFQQALYRKEIASSQKTESSWLDSVSILPFDCTSCGKCCRTIGNVFMSPEELLAAAEFMNMTADRFIQVYAERKIVDPSSAKKENVLPWILLRNEEREQSPACVFLDEESNQCTIYPVRPVQCSTYPFWSNIMESKMRWNEEVRRRDEDSDYNDSEPSSSHSLPYWSPSGGGCEGMQVLDKENMSSRSIGVPLDQAMEQLSLYQRADRRLPRTGVSEFIKNQTSSVLK
;
A
#
# COMPACT_ATOMS: atom_id res chain seq x y z
N MET A 1 28.09 18.27 9.02
CA MET A 1 27.53 18.91 7.80
C MET A 1 26.63 17.89 7.14
N SER A 2 25.35 17.90 7.51
CA SER A 2 24.37 16.90 7.06
C SER A 2 23.91 17.24 5.63
N PRO A 3 23.79 16.27 4.71
CA PRO A 3 23.31 16.58 3.37
C PRO A 3 21.83 16.91 3.42
N SER A 4 21.46 18.03 2.82
CA SER A 4 20.08 18.42 2.57
C SER A 4 19.48 17.47 1.53
N PHE A 5 18.68 16.50 1.97
CA PHE A 5 17.92 15.64 1.07
C PHE A 5 16.66 16.39 0.63
N THR A 6 16.72 16.93 -0.58
CA THR A 6 15.57 17.51 -1.28
C THR A 6 14.47 16.46 -1.39
N LYS A 7 13.20 16.82 -1.12
CA LYS A 7 12.00 15.98 -1.32
C LYS A 7 12.07 15.24 -2.66
N MET A 8 12.57 14.00 -2.63
CA MET A 8 12.57 13.12 -3.80
C MET A 8 11.19 12.50 -3.90
N ARG A 9 10.52 12.78 -5.02
CA ARG A 9 9.32 12.05 -5.46
C ARG A 9 9.64 10.54 -5.50
N PRO A 10 8.66 9.66 -5.32
CA PRO A 10 8.87 8.22 -5.40
C PRO A 10 9.54 7.89 -6.74
N ARG A 11 10.81 7.50 -6.73
CA ARG A 11 11.44 6.89 -7.90
C ARG A 11 10.92 5.47 -7.97
N THR A 12 10.15 5.18 -9.01
CA THR A 12 9.78 3.85 -9.45
C THR A 12 11.06 3.08 -9.76
N PHE A 13 11.46 2.17 -8.87
CA PHE A 13 12.72 1.41 -8.99
C PHE A 13 12.71 0.37 -10.13
N LEU A 14 11.64 0.32 -10.94
CA LEU A 14 11.54 -0.51 -12.14
C LEU A 14 11.49 0.29 -13.46
N ASP A 15 11.52 1.64 -13.42
CA ASP A 15 11.27 2.46 -14.61
C ASP A 15 12.50 3.07 -15.27
N GLU A 16 13.69 3.14 -14.65
CA GLU A 16 14.80 3.87 -15.28
C GLU A 16 15.34 3.20 -16.56
N LYS A 17 15.01 1.92 -16.81
CA LYS A 17 15.24 1.28 -18.13
C LYS A 17 14.01 1.26 -19.05
N PHE A 18 12.83 1.60 -18.55
CA PHE A 18 11.58 1.65 -19.33
C PHE A 18 11.18 3.07 -19.74
N PHE A 19 11.62 4.10 -19.01
CA PHE A 19 11.19 5.50 -19.19
C PHE A 19 12.35 6.49 -19.44
N SER A 20 13.55 6.04 -19.79
CA SER A 20 14.56 6.92 -20.39
C SER A 20 14.20 7.26 -21.84
N ALA A 21 13.02 7.84 -22.05
CA ALA A 21 12.73 8.59 -23.25
C ALA A 21 13.32 9.98 -23.06
N HIS A 22 14.51 10.16 -23.63
CA HIS A 22 14.93 11.46 -24.11
C HIS A 22 13.79 12.09 -24.92
N SER A 23 13.76 13.41 -24.91
CA SER A 23 12.83 14.29 -25.62
C SER A 23 12.83 14.09 -27.14
N THR A 24 12.32 12.97 -27.60
CA THR A 24 12.02 12.67 -28.99
C THR A 24 10.66 11.99 -29.01
N SER A 25 9.79 12.44 -29.92
CA SER A 25 8.49 11.84 -30.20
C SER A 25 8.69 10.43 -30.78
N GLU A 26 9.09 9.47 -29.95
CA GLU A 26 9.18 8.07 -30.34
C GLU A 26 7.78 7.46 -30.22
N GLU A 27 7.21 7.13 -31.38
CA GLU A 27 6.00 6.33 -31.45
C GLU A 27 6.27 4.99 -30.76
N LEU A 28 5.39 4.64 -29.80
CA LEU A 28 5.43 3.36 -29.10
C LEU A 28 5.47 2.21 -30.11
N SER A 29 6.37 1.24 -29.89
CA SER A 29 6.49 0.09 -30.77
C SER A 29 5.20 -0.75 -30.78
N GLU A 30 4.96 -1.48 -31.87
CA GLU A 30 3.82 -2.40 -31.97
C GLU A 30 3.78 -3.41 -30.80
N TYR A 31 4.94 -3.79 -30.28
CA TYR A 31 5.06 -4.67 -29.12
C TYR A 31 4.58 -3.99 -27.83
N GLU A 32 4.96 -2.75 -27.58
CA GLU A 32 4.51 -1.99 -26.40
C GLU A 32 3.00 -1.72 -26.45
N LEU A 33 2.48 -1.36 -27.62
CA LEU A 33 1.04 -1.23 -27.84
C LEU A 33 0.30 -2.55 -27.61
N PHE A 34 0.89 -3.67 -28.04
CA PHE A 34 0.35 -5.00 -27.79
C PHE A 34 0.38 -5.38 -26.30
N GLN A 35 1.47 -5.10 -25.59
CA GLN A 35 1.56 -5.34 -24.14
C GLN A 35 0.55 -4.47 -23.37
N GLN A 36 0.38 -3.20 -23.74
CA GLN A 36 -0.68 -2.36 -23.18
C GLN A 36 -2.08 -2.92 -23.47
N ALA A 37 -2.33 -3.43 -24.68
CA ALA A 37 -3.61 -4.03 -25.03
C ALA A 37 -3.89 -5.35 -24.29
N LEU A 38 -2.87 -6.20 -24.09
CA LEU A 38 -2.98 -7.41 -23.28
C LEU A 38 -3.25 -7.07 -21.81
N TYR A 39 -2.51 -6.10 -21.28
CA TYR A 39 -2.69 -5.61 -19.92
C TYR A 39 -4.11 -5.07 -19.69
N ARG A 40 -4.64 -4.27 -20.63
CA ARG A 40 -6.03 -3.79 -20.61
C ARG A 40 -7.05 -4.93 -20.67
N LYS A 41 -6.80 -5.97 -21.48
CA LYS A 41 -7.67 -7.15 -21.57
C LYS A 41 -7.66 -8.00 -20.30
N GLU A 42 -6.50 -8.15 -19.65
CA GLU A 42 -6.36 -8.90 -18.40
C GLU A 42 -7.02 -8.16 -17.23
N ILE A 43 -6.91 -6.83 -17.20
CA ILE A 43 -7.70 -5.96 -16.31
C ILE A 43 -9.19 -6.17 -16.57
N ALA A 44 -9.64 -6.07 -17.82
CA ALA A 44 -11.05 -6.23 -18.18
C ALA A 44 -11.59 -7.65 -17.89
N SER A 45 -10.79 -8.71 -18.03
CA SER A 45 -11.23 -10.07 -17.72
C SER A 45 -11.28 -10.36 -16.22
N SER A 46 -10.48 -9.65 -15.42
CA SER A 46 -10.47 -9.73 -13.96
C SER A 46 -11.59 -8.91 -13.32
N GLN A 47 -12.21 -7.99 -14.07
CA GLN A 47 -13.31 -7.10 -13.69
C GLN A 47 -14.71 -7.72 -13.74
N LYS A 48 -14.85 -9.06 -13.71
CA LYS A 48 -16.17 -9.69 -13.62
C LYS A 48 -16.70 -9.69 -12.17
N THR A 49 -16.68 -8.51 -11.53
CA THR A 49 -17.35 -8.19 -10.26
C THR A 49 -17.78 -6.71 -10.26
N GLU A 50 -19.03 -6.46 -10.70
CA GLU A 50 -20.05 -5.46 -10.26
C GLU A 50 -19.73 -4.00 -9.89
N SER A 51 -18.51 -3.46 -9.99
CA SER A 51 -18.23 -2.10 -9.48
C SER A 51 -18.48 -1.00 -10.52
N SER A 52 -19.76 -0.71 -10.82
CA SER A 52 -20.20 0.38 -11.71
C SER A 52 -19.82 1.81 -11.23
N TRP A 53 -19.10 1.94 -10.12
CA TRP A 53 -18.79 3.23 -9.51
C TRP A 53 -17.55 3.88 -10.13
N LEU A 54 -16.59 3.07 -10.59
CA LEU A 54 -15.36 3.54 -11.23
C LEU A 54 -15.62 4.20 -12.59
N ASP A 55 -16.70 3.82 -13.28
CA ASP A 55 -17.11 4.41 -14.57
C ASP A 55 -17.36 5.92 -14.49
N SER A 56 -17.64 6.42 -13.29
CA SER A 56 -17.88 7.84 -13.01
C SER A 56 -16.63 8.61 -12.53
N VAL A 57 -15.47 7.96 -12.46
CA VAL A 57 -14.24 8.50 -11.88
C VAL A 57 -13.12 8.55 -12.91
N SER A 58 -12.49 9.71 -13.10
CA SER A 58 -11.26 9.83 -13.90
C SER A 58 -10.00 9.97 -13.03
N ILE A 59 -10.14 10.54 -11.83
CA ILE A 59 -9.07 10.77 -10.86
C ILE A 59 -9.57 10.36 -9.48
N LEU A 60 -8.81 9.52 -8.79
CA LEU A 60 -9.06 9.18 -7.38
C LEU A 60 -8.38 10.20 -6.46
N PRO A 61 -9.12 10.80 -5.52
CA PRO A 61 -8.61 11.90 -4.70
C PRO A 61 -7.76 11.35 -3.54
N PHE A 62 -6.49 11.07 -3.86
CA PHE A 62 -5.49 10.62 -2.91
C PHE A 62 -4.19 11.39 -3.13
N ASP A 63 -3.62 11.90 -2.04
CA ASP A 63 -2.26 12.46 -1.98
C ASP A 63 -1.60 12.04 -0.67
N CYS A 64 -0.40 11.45 -0.74
CA CYS A 64 0.28 10.94 0.43
C CYS A 64 0.83 12.09 1.28
N THR A 65 0.30 12.25 2.49
CA THR A 65 0.72 13.30 3.44
C THR A 65 2.04 12.98 4.16
N SER A 66 2.60 11.79 3.96
CA SER A 66 3.80 11.31 4.69
C SER A 66 3.63 11.30 6.21
N CYS A 67 2.41 11.04 6.71
CA CYS A 67 2.09 11.06 8.14
C CYS A 67 2.51 9.80 8.92
N GLY A 68 2.96 8.73 8.25
CA GLY A 68 3.35 7.48 8.91
C GLY A 68 2.19 6.64 9.50
N LYS A 69 0.94 7.10 9.43
CA LYS A 69 -0.25 6.40 9.97
C LYS A 69 -0.43 4.97 9.41
N CYS A 70 -0.12 4.75 8.13
CA CYS A 70 -0.15 3.40 7.53
C CYS A 70 0.87 2.45 8.19
N CYS A 71 2.02 2.96 8.66
CA CYS A 71 3.04 2.17 9.35
C CYS A 71 2.68 1.90 10.82
N ARG A 72 1.79 2.70 11.40
CA ARG A 72 1.30 2.56 12.79
C ARG A 72 -0.04 1.83 12.89
N THR A 73 -0.60 1.43 11.74
CA THR A 73 -1.87 0.70 11.69
C THR A 73 -1.62 -0.77 12.02
N ILE A 74 -2.45 -1.34 12.91
CA ILE A 74 -2.36 -2.75 13.29
C ILE A 74 -2.70 -3.60 12.07
N GLY A 75 -1.71 -4.37 11.61
CA GLY A 75 -1.84 -5.22 10.44
C GLY A 75 -0.57 -6.01 10.19
N ASN A 76 -0.68 -6.98 9.29
CA ASN A 76 0.44 -7.83 8.87
C ASN A 76 0.99 -7.36 7.53
N VAL A 77 2.27 -7.02 7.49
CA VAL A 77 2.99 -6.75 6.24
C VAL A 77 3.88 -7.93 5.93
N PHE A 78 3.52 -8.66 4.89
CA PHE A 78 4.32 -9.76 4.37
C PHE A 78 5.24 -9.26 3.26
N MET A 79 6.42 -9.89 3.17
CA MET A 79 7.32 -9.73 2.04
C MET A 79 7.54 -11.08 1.38
N SER A 80 7.41 -11.06 0.06
CA SER A 80 7.86 -12.12 -0.82
C SER A 80 9.38 -12.27 -0.78
N PRO A 81 9.91 -13.42 -1.21
CA PRO A 81 11.35 -13.61 -1.40
C PRO A 81 12.01 -12.51 -2.24
N GLU A 82 11.34 -12.05 -3.30
CA GLU A 82 11.85 -11.02 -4.19
C GLU A 82 11.93 -9.66 -3.50
N GLU A 83 10.90 -9.29 -2.75
CA GLU A 83 10.88 -8.03 -1.97
C GLU A 83 11.91 -8.06 -0.85
N LEU A 84 12.08 -9.21 -0.19
CA LEU A 84 13.11 -9.42 0.82
C LEU A 84 14.51 -9.16 0.24
N LEU A 85 14.81 -9.75 -0.92
CA LEU A 85 16.10 -9.56 -1.58
C LEU A 85 16.34 -8.09 -1.95
N ALA A 86 15.34 -7.43 -2.56
CA ALA A 86 15.43 -6.03 -2.93
C ALA A 86 15.67 -5.12 -1.71
N ALA A 87 14.97 -5.36 -0.60
CA ALA A 87 15.16 -4.58 0.61
C ALA A 87 16.51 -4.86 1.30
N ALA A 88 16.97 -6.11 1.32
CA ALA A 88 18.28 -6.46 1.85
C ALA A 88 19.42 -5.82 1.05
N GLU A 89 19.33 -5.84 -0.28
CA GLU A 89 20.27 -5.17 -1.18
C GLU A 89 20.27 -3.65 -0.95
N PHE A 90 19.09 -3.03 -0.89
CA PHE A 90 18.95 -1.59 -0.62
C PHE A 90 19.60 -1.18 0.71
N MET A 91 19.51 -2.03 1.74
CA MET A 91 20.13 -1.80 3.04
C MET A 91 21.58 -2.29 3.14
N ASN A 92 22.18 -2.71 2.02
CA ASN A 92 23.53 -3.23 1.93
C ASN A 92 23.83 -4.36 2.94
N MET A 93 22.92 -5.33 3.04
CA MET A 93 23.07 -6.50 3.90
C MET A 93 22.59 -7.79 3.24
N THR A 94 22.91 -8.93 3.84
CA THR A 94 22.43 -10.23 3.35
C THR A 94 20.96 -10.46 3.70
N ALA A 95 20.26 -11.27 2.89
CA ALA A 95 18.88 -11.67 3.18
C ALA A 95 18.76 -12.33 4.57
N ASP A 96 19.71 -13.21 4.94
CA ASP A 96 19.70 -13.84 6.27
C ASP A 96 19.79 -12.82 7.40
N ARG A 97 20.65 -11.80 7.25
CA ARG A 97 20.76 -10.74 8.25
C ARG A 97 19.48 -9.90 8.30
N PHE A 98 18.92 -9.56 7.14
CA PHE A 98 17.66 -8.83 7.05
C PHE A 98 16.54 -9.57 7.79
N ILE A 99 16.38 -10.87 7.54
CA ILE A 99 15.37 -11.68 8.21
C ILE A 99 15.58 -11.68 9.73
N GLN A 100 16.82 -11.84 10.21
CA GLN A 100 17.12 -11.85 11.64
C GLN A 100 16.73 -10.54 12.34
N VAL A 101 16.96 -9.41 11.68
CA VAL A 101 16.76 -8.08 12.27
C VAL A 101 15.31 -7.64 12.14
N TYR A 102 14.71 -7.79 10.95
CA TYR A 102 13.46 -7.13 10.57
C TYR A 102 12.24 -8.05 10.48
N ALA A 103 12.43 -9.37 10.41
CA ALA A 103 11.29 -10.29 10.38
C ALA A 103 10.82 -10.61 11.81
N GLU A 104 9.51 -10.72 11.97
CA GLU A 104 8.88 -11.36 13.11
C GLU A 104 8.82 -12.87 12.90
N ARG A 105 8.44 -13.31 11.70
CA ARG A 105 8.24 -14.73 11.40
C ARG A 105 8.65 -15.05 9.97
N LYS A 106 9.27 -16.22 9.77
CA LYS A 106 9.49 -16.84 8.45
C LYS A 106 8.31 -17.73 8.10
N ILE A 107 7.86 -17.70 6.85
CA ILE A 107 6.75 -18.49 6.35
C ILE A 107 7.23 -19.27 5.14
N VAL A 108 7.32 -20.58 5.31
CA VAL A 108 7.76 -21.51 4.27
C VAL A 108 6.57 -22.38 3.90
N ASP A 109 6.23 -22.40 2.62
CA ASP A 109 5.25 -23.35 2.11
C ASP A 109 5.78 -24.79 2.30
N PRO A 110 5.05 -25.69 3.00
CA PRO A 110 5.46 -27.08 3.19
C PRO A 110 5.77 -27.82 1.89
N SER A 111 5.10 -27.45 0.78
CA SER A 111 5.37 -28.01 -0.55
C SER A 111 6.72 -27.55 -1.14
N SER A 112 7.19 -26.38 -0.71
CA SER A 112 8.48 -25.79 -1.11
C SER A 112 9.61 -26.13 -0.14
N ALA A 113 9.31 -26.55 1.09
CA ALA A 113 10.30 -26.95 2.09
C ALA A 113 11.24 -28.10 1.65
N LYS A 114 10.87 -28.87 0.62
CA LYS A 114 11.70 -29.94 0.04
C LYS A 114 12.68 -29.45 -1.03
N LYS A 115 12.59 -28.19 -1.45
CA LYS A 115 13.50 -27.60 -2.42
C LYS A 115 14.64 -26.91 -1.68
N GLU A 116 15.88 -27.27 -2.01
CA GLU A 116 17.05 -26.56 -1.51
C GLU A 116 17.05 -25.11 -2.01
N ASN A 117 17.57 -24.18 -1.19
CA ASN A 117 17.75 -22.76 -1.51
C ASN A 117 16.47 -21.94 -1.79
N VAL A 118 15.32 -22.33 -1.24
CA VAL A 118 14.11 -21.49 -1.33
C VAL A 118 14.09 -20.47 -0.19
N LEU A 119 14.12 -19.19 -0.53
CA LEU A 119 13.91 -18.12 0.43
C LEU A 119 12.45 -18.09 0.92
N PRO A 120 12.23 -17.80 2.22
CA PRO A 120 10.90 -17.78 2.79
C PRO A 120 10.16 -16.49 2.43
N TRP A 121 8.84 -16.52 2.51
CA TRP A 121 8.08 -15.30 2.80
C TRP A 121 8.40 -14.87 4.23
N ILE A 122 8.35 -13.58 4.52
CA ILE A 122 8.50 -13.09 5.89
C ILE A 122 7.31 -12.21 6.29
N LEU A 123 6.94 -12.28 7.56
CA LEU A 123 6.13 -11.27 8.22
C LEU A 123 7.10 -10.24 8.81
N LEU A 124 6.95 -8.97 8.42
CA LEU A 124 7.70 -7.88 9.01
C LEU A 124 7.30 -7.65 10.46
N ARG A 125 8.29 -7.30 11.27
CA ARG A 125 8.12 -6.98 12.67
C ARG A 125 7.50 -5.60 12.85
N ASN A 126 6.61 -5.50 13.83
CA ASN A 126 6.27 -4.24 14.48
C ASN A 126 7.03 -4.10 15.79
N GLU A 127 7.44 -2.88 16.12
CA GLU A 127 8.09 -2.52 17.37
C GLU A 127 7.10 -1.79 18.27
N GLU A 128 7.14 -2.10 19.57
CA GLU A 128 6.38 -1.37 20.57
C GLU A 128 6.91 0.06 20.68
N ARG A 129 6.05 1.05 20.49
CA ARG A 129 6.36 2.48 20.64
C ARG A 129 5.43 3.13 21.64
N GLU A 130 5.80 4.33 22.09
CA GLU A 130 5.08 5.07 23.14
C GLU A 130 3.61 5.36 22.77
N GLN A 131 3.34 5.68 21.50
CA GLN A 131 2.00 6.02 21.02
C GLN A 131 1.22 4.80 20.51
N SER A 132 1.87 3.93 19.74
CA SER A 132 1.30 2.69 19.21
C SER A 132 2.39 1.80 18.63
N PRO A 133 2.19 0.47 18.55
CA PRO A 133 3.06 -0.38 17.74
C PRO A 133 3.22 0.18 16.33
N ALA A 134 4.44 0.12 15.80
CA ALA A 134 4.77 0.64 14.48
C ALA A 134 5.68 -0.32 13.71
N CYS A 135 5.58 -0.32 12.39
CA CYS A 135 6.49 -1.07 11.53
C CYS A 135 7.95 -0.74 11.86
N VAL A 136 8.81 -1.76 11.91
CA VAL A 136 10.25 -1.64 12.18
C VAL A 136 11.00 -0.65 11.26
N PHE A 137 10.44 -0.33 10.10
CA PHE A 137 11.03 0.62 9.16
C PHE A 137 10.54 2.06 9.29
N LEU A 138 9.60 2.36 10.21
CA LEU A 138 9.18 3.73 10.46
C LEU A 138 10.25 4.49 11.24
N ASP A 139 10.78 5.56 10.67
CA ASP A 139 11.57 6.54 11.40
C ASP A 139 10.63 7.48 12.15
N GLU A 140 10.72 7.53 13.48
CA GLU A 140 9.78 8.30 14.32
C GLU A 140 10.07 9.80 14.31
N GLU A 141 11.30 10.21 13.97
CA GLU A 141 11.65 11.63 13.86
C GLU A 141 11.05 12.25 12.59
N SER A 142 11.18 11.56 11.45
CA SER A 142 10.67 12.07 10.17
C SER A 142 9.26 11.57 9.78
N ASN A 143 8.72 10.57 10.48
CA ASN A 143 7.54 9.78 10.08
C ASN A 143 7.65 9.12 8.70
N GLN A 144 8.88 8.91 8.20
CA GLN A 144 9.13 8.30 6.90
C GLN A 144 9.57 6.84 7.01
N CYS A 145 9.23 6.05 6.01
CA CYS A 145 9.73 4.68 5.89
C CYS A 145 11.19 4.70 5.44
N THR A 146 12.08 4.06 6.20
CA THR A 146 13.52 4.00 5.90
C THR A 146 13.86 3.17 4.66
N ILE A 147 12.94 2.31 4.20
CA ILE A 147 13.05 1.55 2.95
C ILE A 147 12.03 2.01 1.90
N TYR A 148 11.61 3.28 1.92
CA TYR A 148 10.54 3.81 1.07
C TYR A 148 10.61 3.42 -0.43
N PRO A 149 11.80 3.46 -1.10
CA PRO A 149 11.92 3.12 -2.52
C PRO A 149 11.68 1.64 -2.85
N VAL A 150 11.86 0.76 -1.86
CA VAL A 150 11.75 -0.71 -2.01
C VAL A 150 10.67 -1.28 -1.08
N ARG A 151 9.64 -0.47 -0.79
CA ARG A 151 8.50 -0.89 0.03
C ARG A 151 7.82 -2.13 -0.57
N PRO A 152 7.39 -3.09 0.28
CA PRO A 152 6.60 -4.22 -0.18
C PRO A 152 5.36 -3.77 -0.92
N VAL A 153 4.85 -4.57 -1.86
CA VAL A 153 3.67 -4.31 -2.69
C VAL A 153 2.47 -3.92 -1.83
N GLN A 154 2.27 -4.55 -0.67
CA GLN A 154 1.22 -4.14 0.27
C GLN A 154 1.36 -2.66 0.64
N CYS A 155 2.55 -2.19 0.99
CA CYS A 155 2.80 -0.82 1.42
C CYS A 155 2.87 0.17 0.24
N SER A 156 3.41 -0.22 -0.91
CA SER A 156 3.58 0.67 -2.07
C SER A 156 2.29 0.88 -2.86
N THR A 157 1.36 -0.08 -2.82
CA THR A 157 0.06 0.01 -3.51
C THR A 157 -1.06 0.57 -2.63
N TYR A 158 -0.84 0.78 -1.32
CA TYR A 158 -1.84 1.42 -0.46
C TYR A 158 -2.10 2.87 -0.92
N PRO A 159 -3.38 3.33 -1.03
CA PRO A 159 -4.62 2.68 -0.57
C PRO A 159 -5.42 1.94 -1.66
N PHE A 160 -4.81 1.58 -2.79
CA PHE A 160 -5.49 0.95 -3.93
C PHE A 160 -5.67 -0.57 -3.79
N TRP A 161 -5.85 -1.05 -2.56
CA TRP A 161 -6.09 -2.47 -2.29
C TRP A 161 -7.49 -2.90 -2.72
N SER A 162 -7.65 -4.20 -3.03
CA SER A 162 -8.92 -4.76 -3.52
C SER A 162 -10.12 -4.45 -2.62
N ASN A 163 -9.95 -4.51 -1.29
CA ASN A 163 -11.03 -4.27 -0.32
C ASN A 163 -11.45 -2.79 -0.22
N ILE A 164 -10.53 -1.86 -0.48
CA ILE A 164 -10.77 -0.41 -0.48
C ILE A 164 -11.41 -0.01 -1.82
N MET A 165 -10.88 -0.55 -2.92
CA MET A 165 -11.33 -0.29 -4.29
C MET A 165 -12.62 -1.04 -4.68
N GLU A 166 -13.15 -1.89 -3.80
CA GLU A 166 -14.36 -2.69 -4.05
C GLU A 166 -15.59 -1.82 -4.34
N SER A 167 -15.76 -0.71 -3.60
CA SER A 167 -16.88 0.20 -3.78
C SER A 167 -16.54 1.61 -3.32
N LYS A 168 -17.30 2.59 -3.81
CA LYS A 168 -17.26 3.98 -3.32
C LYS A 168 -17.43 4.08 -1.80
N MET A 169 -18.26 3.22 -1.22
CA MET A 169 -18.48 3.15 0.23
C MET A 169 -17.21 2.73 0.95
N ARG A 170 -16.54 1.67 0.50
CA ARG A 170 -15.28 1.18 1.09
C ARG A 170 -14.14 2.18 0.96
N TRP A 171 -14.06 2.88 -0.17
CA TRP A 171 -13.13 4.01 -0.32
C TRP A 171 -13.37 5.07 0.76
N ASN A 172 -14.63 5.48 0.94
CA ASN A 172 -15.00 6.51 1.92
C ASN A 172 -14.79 6.04 3.37
N GLU A 173 -14.95 4.75 3.66
CA GLU A 173 -14.67 4.15 4.97
C GLU A 173 -13.18 4.17 5.34
N GLU A 174 -12.28 4.28 4.36
CA GLU A 174 -10.83 4.37 4.60
C GLU A 174 -10.37 5.82 4.91
N VAL A 175 -11.17 6.83 4.55
CA VAL A 175 -10.82 8.25 4.72
C VAL A 175 -10.75 8.63 6.19
N ARG A 176 -9.69 9.34 6.59
CA ARG A 176 -9.49 9.87 7.95
C ARG A 176 -9.32 11.38 7.94
N ARG A 177 -9.60 12.00 9.08
CA ARG A 177 -9.31 13.42 9.32
C ARG A 177 -7.80 13.65 9.44
N ARG A 178 -7.33 14.83 9.00
CA ARG A 178 -5.96 15.31 9.25
C ARG A 178 -5.81 15.79 10.69
N ASP A 179 -4.62 15.64 11.25
CA ASP A 179 -4.37 16.06 12.64
C ASP A 179 -4.42 17.59 12.78
N GLU A 180 -4.04 18.34 11.75
CA GLU A 180 -4.06 19.81 11.69
C GLU A 180 -5.48 20.41 11.71
N ASP A 181 -6.51 19.61 11.45
CA ASP A 181 -7.91 20.07 11.41
C ASP A 181 -8.53 20.19 12.83
N SER A 182 -7.78 19.90 13.91
CA SER A 182 -8.27 19.97 15.30
C SER A 182 -8.45 21.39 15.86
N ASP A 183 -7.83 22.38 15.22
CA ASP A 183 -7.67 23.73 15.78
C ASP A 183 -8.71 24.75 15.25
N TYR A 184 -9.66 24.31 14.42
CA TYR A 184 -10.66 25.18 13.80
C TYR A 184 -11.94 25.27 14.64
N ASN A 185 -12.34 26.51 14.93
CA ASN A 185 -13.42 26.90 15.82
C ASN A 185 -14.78 26.24 15.45
N ASP A 186 -15.50 25.70 16.45
CA ASP A 186 -16.79 24.96 16.43
C ASP A 186 -17.98 25.69 15.77
N SER A 187 -17.74 26.82 15.11
CA SER A 187 -18.79 27.74 14.65
C SER A 187 -19.31 27.46 13.23
N GLU A 188 -18.62 26.63 12.43
CA GLU A 188 -19.14 26.18 11.13
C GLU A 188 -18.84 24.69 10.88
N PRO A 189 -19.85 23.87 10.56
CA PRO A 189 -19.65 22.45 10.26
C PRO A 189 -18.98 22.32 8.89
N SER A 190 -17.64 22.28 8.87
CA SER A 190 -16.93 21.87 7.67
C SER A 190 -17.13 20.37 7.44
N SER A 191 -17.20 19.94 6.17
CA SER A 191 -17.31 18.53 5.78
C SER A 191 -16.16 17.64 6.29
N SER A 192 -15.06 18.23 6.77
CA SER A 192 -13.93 17.51 7.41
C SER A 192 -14.23 17.10 8.86
N HIS A 193 -15.08 17.87 9.58
CA HIS A 193 -15.41 17.61 11.00
C HIS A 193 -16.32 16.40 11.22
N SER A 194 -16.89 15.81 10.16
CA SER A 194 -17.61 14.54 10.22
C SER A 194 -16.73 13.31 9.99
N LEU A 195 -15.47 13.48 9.56
CA LEU A 195 -14.59 12.35 9.26
C LEU A 195 -14.04 11.73 10.55
N PRO A 196 -13.91 10.40 10.63
CA PRO A 196 -13.32 9.74 11.79
C PRO A 196 -11.82 10.09 11.93
N TYR A 197 -11.37 10.23 13.16
CA TYR A 197 -9.94 10.29 13.48
C TYR A 197 -9.27 8.94 13.17
N TRP A 198 -7.98 8.99 12.87
CA TRP A 198 -7.18 7.78 12.75
C TRP A 198 -6.97 7.14 14.12
N SER A 199 -6.93 5.81 14.16
CA SER A 199 -6.49 5.05 15.33
C SER A 199 -5.70 3.80 14.87
N PRO A 200 -4.81 3.24 15.71
CA PRO A 200 -4.03 2.06 15.33
C PRO A 200 -4.89 0.88 14.87
N SER A 201 -6.02 0.62 15.52
CA SER A 201 -6.92 -0.48 15.17
C SER A 201 -7.90 -0.14 14.04
N GLY A 202 -8.27 1.13 13.89
CA GLY A 202 -9.20 1.58 12.86
C GLY A 202 -8.54 1.86 11.50
N GLY A 203 -7.22 2.04 11.48
CA GLY A 203 -6.46 2.32 10.27
C GLY A 203 -6.97 3.54 9.51
N GLY A 204 -6.82 3.50 8.18
CA GLY A 204 -7.27 4.56 7.30
C GLY A 204 -6.20 5.59 6.93
N CYS A 205 -6.56 6.49 6.01
CA CYS A 205 -5.65 7.46 5.42
C CYS A 205 -6.25 8.88 5.41
N GLU A 206 -5.49 9.83 5.93
CA GLU A 206 -5.81 11.27 5.88
C GLU A 206 -5.43 11.95 4.54
N GLY A 207 -4.75 11.21 3.69
CA GLY A 207 -4.42 11.61 2.33
C GLY A 207 -5.53 11.31 1.33
N MET A 208 -6.49 10.46 1.70
CA MET A 208 -7.67 10.15 0.91
C MET A 208 -8.77 11.18 1.17
N GLN A 209 -9.61 11.44 0.17
CA GLN A 209 -10.79 12.29 0.33
C GLN A 209 -12.06 11.53 -0.04
N VAL A 210 -13.16 11.90 0.61
CA VAL A 210 -14.48 11.34 0.32
C VAL A 210 -14.85 11.61 -1.14
N LEU A 211 -15.40 10.59 -1.77
CA LEU A 211 -16.07 10.69 -3.05
C LEU A 211 -17.55 11.05 -2.78
N ASP A 212 -17.99 12.24 -3.21
CA ASP A 212 -19.39 12.68 -3.22
C ASP A 212 -19.71 13.30 -4.59
N LYS A 213 -20.99 13.63 -4.85
CA LYS A 213 -21.44 14.07 -6.19
C LYS A 213 -20.85 15.42 -6.62
N GLU A 214 -20.39 16.24 -5.67
CA GLU A 214 -19.87 17.59 -5.93
C GLU A 214 -18.36 17.58 -6.20
N ASN A 215 -17.61 16.66 -5.59
CA ASN A 215 -16.15 16.59 -5.69
C ASN A 215 -15.58 15.83 -6.90
N MET A 216 -16.42 15.30 -7.81
CA MET A 216 -15.96 14.48 -8.93
C MET A 216 -15.57 15.29 -10.18
N SER A 217 -15.95 16.57 -10.27
CA SER A 217 -15.83 17.37 -11.50
C SER A 217 -14.77 18.47 -11.46
N SER A 218 -14.18 18.76 -10.29
CA SER A 218 -13.34 19.96 -10.08
C SER A 218 -11.93 19.69 -9.53
N ARG A 219 -11.56 18.43 -9.23
CA ARG A 219 -10.25 18.13 -8.62
C ARG A 219 -9.17 17.92 -9.69
N SER A 220 -8.18 18.81 -9.72
CA SER A 220 -6.97 18.71 -10.55
C SER A 220 -5.83 17.93 -9.86
N ILE A 221 -6.05 17.43 -8.65
CA ILE A 221 -5.05 16.80 -7.78
C ILE A 221 -5.59 15.46 -7.31
N GLY A 222 -4.81 14.40 -7.52
CA GLY A 222 -5.14 13.02 -7.18
C GLY A 222 -4.37 12.05 -8.08
N VAL A 223 -4.71 10.77 -8.00
CA VAL A 223 -4.11 9.72 -8.83
C VAL A 223 -5.04 9.41 -10.00
N PRO A 224 -4.57 9.53 -11.26
CA PRO A 224 -5.32 9.10 -12.44
C PRO A 224 -5.85 7.67 -12.29
N LEU A 225 -7.07 7.41 -12.76
CA LEU A 225 -7.72 6.11 -12.54
C LEU A 225 -6.90 4.96 -13.16
N ASP A 226 -6.30 5.14 -14.34
CA ASP A 226 -5.43 4.15 -14.97
C ASP A 226 -4.23 3.76 -14.08
N GLN A 227 -3.56 4.75 -13.49
CA GLN A 227 -2.46 4.51 -12.55
C GLN A 227 -2.95 3.81 -11.26
N ALA A 228 -4.12 4.18 -10.73
CA ALA A 228 -4.69 3.50 -9.58
C ALA A 228 -5.07 2.04 -9.89
N MET A 229 -5.58 1.78 -11.09
CA MET A 229 -5.87 0.42 -11.57
C MET A 229 -4.59 -0.39 -11.76
N GLU A 230 -3.48 0.24 -12.13
CA GLU A 230 -2.16 -0.41 -12.16
C GLU A 230 -1.71 -0.86 -10.77
N GLN A 231 -1.85 0.01 -9.77
CA GLN A 231 -1.55 -0.32 -8.37
C GLN A 231 -2.45 -1.45 -7.86
N LEU A 232 -3.75 -1.41 -8.17
CA LEU A 232 -4.68 -2.49 -7.81
C LEU A 232 -4.29 -3.83 -8.46
N SER A 233 -3.90 -3.82 -9.74
CA SER A 233 -3.45 -5.02 -10.45
C SER A 233 -2.16 -5.60 -9.85
N LEU A 234 -1.22 -4.75 -9.46
CA LEU A 234 -0.01 -5.14 -8.72
C LEU A 234 -0.37 -5.80 -7.38
N TYR A 235 -1.26 -5.16 -6.62
CA TYR A 235 -1.76 -5.69 -5.35
C TYR A 235 -2.42 -7.05 -5.54
N GLN A 236 -3.36 -7.21 -6.48
CA GLN A 236 -4.07 -8.46 -6.75
C GLN A 236 -3.15 -9.60 -7.17
N ARG A 237 -2.05 -9.32 -7.88
CA ARG A 237 -1.02 -10.33 -8.22
C ARG A 237 -0.21 -10.75 -6.99
N ALA A 238 0.10 -9.84 -6.08
CA ALA A 238 0.78 -10.15 -4.82
C ALA A 238 -0.15 -10.89 -3.85
N ASP A 239 -1.38 -10.40 -3.67
CA ASP A 239 -2.40 -10.93 -2.75
C ASP A 239 -2.74 -12.40 -3.04
N ARG A 240 -2.82 -12.79 -4.32
CA ARG A 240 -2.99 -14.19 -4.72
C ARG A 240 -1.86 -15.12 -4.26
N ARG A 241 -0.66 -14.58 -4.04
CA ARG A 241 0.54 -15.30 -3.61
C ARG A 241 0.80 -15.14 -2.11
N LEU A 242 0.10 -14.24 -1.43
CA LEU A 242 0.31 -14.00 0.00
C LEU A 242 0.13 -15.31 0.77
N PRO A 243 1.01 -15.57 1.75
CA PRO A 243 0.86 -16.74 2.59
C PRO A 243 -0.48 -16.65 3.32
N ARG A 244 -1.42 -17.53 2.96
CA ARG A 244 -2.67 -17.70 3.71
C ARG A 244 -2.37 -18.45 5.00
N THR A 245 -1.57 -17.87 5.88
CA THR A 245 -1.33 -18.46 7.19
C THR A 245 -2.63 -18.39 7.98
N GLY A 246 -3.33 -19.52 8.09
CA GLY A 246 -4.15 -19.84 9.25
C GLY A 246 -5.17 -18.81 9.72
N VAL A 247 -5.93 -18.17 8.83
CA VAL A 247 -7.19 -17.48 9.23
C VAL A 247 -8.09 -18.44 10.03
N SER A 248 -7.96 -19.76 9.80
CA SER A 248 -8.66 -20.80 10.56
C SER A 248 -8.18 -21.03 12.00
N GLU A 249 -6.97 -20.64 12.42
CA GLU A 249 -6.49 -20.94 13.79
C GLU A 249 -6.77 -19.79 14.76
N PHE A 250 -6.72 -18.54 14.29
CA PHE A 250 -7.00 -17.38 15.14
C PHE A 250 -8.49 -17.28 15.51
N ILE A 251 -9.40 -17.60 14.57
CA ILE A 251 -10.86 -17.60 14.83
C ILE A 251 -11.26 -18.75 15.77
N LYS A 252 -10.66 -19.94 15.62
CA LYS A 252 -10.96 -21.09 16.50
C LYS A 252 -10.55 -20.84 17.96
N ASN A 253 -9.41 -20.18 18.17
CA ASN A 253 -8.92 -19.90 19.52
C ASN A 253 -9.69 -18.78 20.23
N GLN A 254 -10.34 -17.85 19.51
CA GLN A 254 -11.23 -16.86 20.13
C GLN A 254 -12.62 -17.43 20.45
N THR A 255 -13.15 -18.35 19.63
CA THR A 255 -14.45 -18.99 19.94
C THR A 255 -14.39 -19.99 21.10
N SER A 256 -13.21 -20.55 21.40
CA SER A 256 -13.06 -21.49 22.52
C SER A 256 -12.84 -20.84 23.89
N SER A 257 -12.49 -19.56 23.96
CA SER A 257 -12.30 -18.85 25.25
C SER A 257 -13.54 -18.09 25.72
N VAL A 258 -14.63 -18.08 24.94
CA VAL A 258 -15.90 -17.41 25.28
C VAL A 258 -16.96 -18.44 25.75
N LEU A 259 -16.63 -19.74 25.74
CA LEU A 259 -17.52 -20.82 26.20
C LEU A 259 -16.91 -21.70 27.31
N LYS A 260 -16.07 -21.12 28.17
CA LYS A 260 -15.68 -21.73 29.45
C LYS A 260 -15.88 -20.76 30.60
#